data_AF-A0A1R1A096-F1
#
_entry.id   AF-A0A1R1A096-F1
#
_cell.length_a   1.000
_cell.length_b   1.000
_cell.length_c   1.000
_cell.angle_alpha   90.00
_cell.angle_beta   90.00
_cell.angle_gamma   90.00
#
_symmetry.space_group_name_H-M   'P 1'
#
loop_
_entity.id
_entity.type
_entity.pdbx_description
1 polymer ?
#
loop_
_entity_poly.entity_id
_entity_poly.type
_entity_poly.pdbx_seq_one_letter_code
_entity_poly.pdbx_strand_id
1 'polypeptide(L)' 'MSKDQALKEKIISKVWEDQGFKEELLANPKAAVKQSFGIEFPEDVEINALSETSR' A
#
# COMPACT_ATOMS: atom_id res chain seq x y z
N MET A 1 -16.01 -10.62 -8.72
CA MET A 1 -15.10 -10.11 -7.66
C MET A 1 -13.69 -10.15 -8.21
N SER A 2 -13.14 -9.01 -8.64
CA SER A 2 -11.80 -8.95 -9.25
C SER A 2 -10.73 -8.97 -8.16
N LYS A 3 -9.66 -9.78 -8.33
CA LYS A 3 -8.63 -10.07 -7.32
C LYS A 3 -7.88 -8.84 -6.80
N ASP A 4 -7.91 -7.75 -7.57
CA ASP A 4 -7.24 -6.48 -7.29
C ASP A 4 -7.82 -5.74 -6.08
N GLN A 5 -9.13 -5.85 -5.84
CA GLN A 5 -9.78 -5.16 -4.72
C GLN A 5 -9.45 -5.81 -3.38
N ALA A 6 -9.52 -7.14 -3.31
CA ALA A 6 -9.18 -7.88 -2.10
C ALA A 6 -7.72 -7.67 -1.67
N LEU A 7 -6.84 -7.47 -2.65
CA LEU A 7 -5.44 -7.14 -2.41
C LEU A 7 -5.29 -5.76 -1.77
N LYS A 8 -5.99 -4.76 -2.31
CA LYS A 8 -6.01 -3.39 -1.77
C LYS A 8 -6.55 -3.35 -0.36
N GLU A 9 -7.65 -4.04 -0.07
CA GLU A 9 -8.21 -4.12 1.28
C GLU A 9 -7.22 -4.74 2.28
N LYS A 10 -6.56 -5.84 1.91
CA LYS A 10 -5.51 -6.45 2.74
C LYS A 10 -4.36 -5.50 3.04
N ILE A 11 -3.92 -4.74 2.04
CA ILE A 11 -2.87 -3.74 2.20
C ILE A 11 -3.33 -2.66 3.18
N ILE A 12 -4.54 -2.13 3.01
CA ILE A 12 -5.10 -1.09 3.89
C ILE A 12 -5.22 -1.59 5.34
N SER A 13 -5.70 -2.82 5.57
CA SER A 13 -5.76 -3.40 6.91
C SER A 13 -4.36 -3.48 7.55
N LYS A 14 -3.34 -3.89 6.78
CA LYS A 14 -1.97 -3.98 7.29
C LYS A 14 -1.37 -2.62 7.62
N VAL A 15 -1.73 -1.58 6.86
CA VAL A 15 -1.37 -0.16 7.13
C VAL A 15 -1.98 0.34 8.43
N TRP A 16 -3.18 -0.14 8.80
CA TRP A 16 -3.81 0.23 10.06
C TRP A 16 -3.28 -0.56 11.25
N GLU A 17 -2.88 -1.82 11.07
CA GLU A 17 -2.24 -2.62 12.12
C GLU A 17 -0.79 -2.22 12.37
N ASP A 18 -0.07 -1.81 11.32
CA ASP A 18 1.36 -1.53 11.38
C ASP A 18 1.65 -0.06 11.00
N GLN A 19 1.90 0.76 12.03
CA GLN A 19 2.23 2.17 11.83
C GLN A 19 3.52 2.37 11.04
N GLY A 20 4.51 1.48 11.17
CA GLY A 20 5.74 1.54 10.38
C GLY A 20 5.46 1.27 8.90
N PHE A 21 4.55 0.31 8.62
CA PHE A 21 4.08 0.05 7.27
C PHE A 21 3.34 1.25 6.67
N LYS A 22 2.58 2.02 7.46
CA LYS A 22 1.94 3.26 6.98
C LYS A 22 2.97 4.27 6.51
N GLU A 23 4.03 4.50 7.27
CA GLU A 23 5.10 5.43 6.90
C GLU A 23 5.88 4.95 5.68
N GLU A 24 6.22 3.67 5.62
CA GLU A 24 6.84 3.06 4.45
C GLU A 24 5.94 3.11 3.21
N LEU A 25 4.64 2.89 3.38
CA LEU A 25 3.68 2.97 2.29
C LEU A 25 3.54 4.42 1.79
N LEU A 26 3.59 5.41 2.68
CA LEU A 26 3.58 6.83 2.33
C LEU A 26 4.84 7.26 1.59
N ALA A 27 6.01 6.72 1.97
CA ALA A 27 7.27 7.01 1.29
C ALA A 27 7.41 6.23 -0.02
N ASN A 28 7.09 4.93 -0.01
CA ASN A 28 7.29 3.99 -1.12
C ASN A 28 6.21 2.88 -1.12
N PRO A 29 5.00 3.15 -1.61
CA PRO A 29 3.89 2.19 -1.58
C PRO A 29 4.19 0.92 -2.38
N LYS A 30 4.90 1.03 -3.51
CA LYS A 30 5.35 -0.12 -4.29
C LYS A 30 6.29 -1.02 -3.50
N ALA A 31 7.29 -0.43 -2.84
CA ALA A 31 8.29 -1.17 -2.10
C ALA A 31 7.67 -1.84 -0.87
N ALA A 32 6.87 -1.09 -0.09
CA ALA A 32 6.19 -1.57 1.10
C ALA A 32 5.33 -2.80 0.78
N VAL A 33 4.45 -2.68 -0.20
CA VAL A 33 3.56 -3.80 -0.59
C VAL A 33 4.36 -4.97 -1.19
N LYS A 34 5.40 -4.71 -1.99
CA LYS A 34 6.29 -5.77 -2.49
C LYS A 34 6.99 -6.51 -1.35
N GLN A 35 7.46 -5.82 -0.33
CA GLN A 35 8.13 -6.43 0.81
C GLN A 35 7.16 -7.20 1.72
N SER A 36 5.98 -6.63 1.99
CA SER A 36 5.00 -7.19 2.93
C SER A 36 4.06 -8.24 2.36
N PHE A 37 3.83 -8.22 1.04
CA PHE A 37 2.90 -9.11 0.36
C PHE A 37 3.51 -9.83 -0.85
N GLY A 38 4.74 -9.50 -1.28
CA GLY A 38 5.36 -10.11 -2.45
C GLY A 38 4.72 -9.69 -3.78
N ILE A 39 3.94 -8.61 -3.80
CA ILE A 39 3.23 -8.14 -5.00
C ILE A 39 4.12 -7.16 -5.74
N GLU A 40 4.46 -7.49 -6.98
CA GLU A 40 5.13 -6.57 -7.89
C GLU A 40 4.09 -5.83 -8.72
N PHE A 41 4.03 -4.51 -8.54
CA PHE A 41 3.23 -3.67 -9.41
C PHE A 41 3.98 -3.45 -10.73
N PRO A 42 3.30 -3.55 -11.88
CA PRO A 42 3.87 -3.16 -13.17
C PRO A 42 4.39 -1.71 -13.11
N GLU A 43 5.41 -1.41 -13.89
CA GLU A 43 5.98 -0.06 -13.98
C GLU A 43 4.93 0.97 -14.43
N ASP A 44 3.96 0.53 -15.23
CA ASP A 44 2.81 1.30 -15.75
C ASP A 44 1.83 1.76 -14.66
N VAL A 45 1.84 1.12 -13.48
CA VAL A 45 0.95 1.45 -12.37
C VAL A 45 1.65 2.42 -11.43
N GLU A 46 1.22 3.67 -11.40
CA GLU A 46 1.68 4.64 -10.40
C GLU A 46 0.82 4.51 -9.13
N ILE A 47 1.46 4.28 -7.98
CA ILE A 47 0.78 4.26 -6.69
C ILE A 47 1.31 5.42 -5.87
N ASN A 48 0.43 6.37 -5.56
CA ASN A 48 0.69 7.43 -4.61
C ASN A 48 -0.11 7.17 -3.34
N ALA A 49 0.59 6.93 -2.24
CA ALA A 49 -0.02 6.92 -0.93
C ALA A 49 -0.11 8.37 -0.44
N LEU A 50 -1.33 8.86 -0.29
CA LEU A 50 -1.61 10.19 0.25
C LEU A 50 -2.18 10.01 1.65
N SER A 51 -1.51 10.58 2.67
CA SER A 51 -2.11 10.70 4.00
C SER A 51 -2.86 12.02 4.06
N GLU A 52 -4.15 11.98 4.36
CA GLU A 52 -4.86 13.18 4.79
C GLU A 52 -4.20 13.69 6.08
N THR A 53 -3.48 14.79 5.97
CA THR A 53 -3.05 15.59 7.12
C THR A 53 -4.06 16.71 7.24
N SER A 54 -5.09 16.52 8.07
CA SER A 54 -6.03 17.58 8.41
C SER A 54 -5.24 18.74 9.02
N ARG A 55 -5.35 19.92 8.40
CA ARG A 55 -4.71 21.16 8.82
C ARG A 55 -5.55 21.89 9.86
#